data_AF-S4RCK6-F1
#
_entry.id   AF-S4RCK6-F1
#
_cell.length_a   1.000
_cell.length_b   1.000
_cell.length_c   1.000
_cell.angle_alpha   90.00
_cell.angle_beta   90.00
_cell.angle_gamma   90.00
#
_symmetry.space_group_name_H-M   'P 1'
#
loop_
_entity.id
_entity.type
_entity.pdbx_description
1 polymer ?
#
loop_
_entity_poly.entity_id
_entity_poly.type
_entity_poly.pdbx_seq_one_letter_code
_entity_poly.pdbx_strand_id
1 'polypeptide(L)'
;EKAFLDAIYKFMRERGTPIERLPHLGFKQINLWIMFKTTQQLGGYDSVTPQRLWKVVYDELGGDSGSTSAATCTRRHYERLILPYERYVRGEEDRPPPPPRPRKRHGTGKEGD
;
A
#
# COMPACT_ATOMS: atom_id res chain seq x y z
N GLU A 1 -14.08 7.43 2.78
CA GLU A 1 -13.18 6.52 3.50
C GLU A 1 -13.53 5.03 3.28
N LYS A 2 -14.63 4.48 3.82
CA LYS A 2 -14.93 3.04 3.71
C LYS A 2 -14.97 2.48 2.29
N ALA A 3 -15.57 3.18 1.33
CA ALA A 3 -15.66 2.69 -0.06
C ALA A 3 -14.28 2.56 -0.73
N PHE A 4 -13.35 3.49 -0.45
CA PHE A 4 -11.97 3.42 -0.94
C PHE A 4 -11.22 2.23 -0.34
N LEU A 5 -11.39 2.03 0.98
CA LEU A 5 -10.82 0.88 1.67
C LEU A 5 -11.39 -0.42 1.09
N ASP A 6 -12.70 -0.56 0.97
CA ASP A 6 -13.30 -1.78 0.42
C ASP A 6 -12.80 -2.09 -1.01
N ALA A 7 -12.72 -1.06 -1.86
CA ALA A 7 -12.21 -1.17 -3.22
C ALA A 7 -10.72 -1.59 -3.27
N ILE A 8 -9.85 -0.96 -2.46
CA ILE A 8 -8.42 -1.29 -2.45
C ILE A 8 -8.19 -2.68 -1.87
N TYR A 9 -8.93 -3.07 -0.83
CA TYR A 9 -8.87 -4.41 -0.24
C TYR A 9 -9.34 -5.48 -1.23
N LYS A 10 -10.40 -5.20 -2.01
CA LYS A 10 -10.88 -6.09 -3.07
C LYS A 10 -9.83 -6.23 -4.18
N PHE A 11 -9.28 -5.12 -4.68
CA PHE A 11 -8.23 -5.10 -5.69
C PHE A 11 -6.97 -5.87 -5.25
N MET A 12 -6.57 -5.67 -4.00
CA MET A 12 -5.48 -6.39 -3.33
C MET A 12 -5.66 -7.89 -3.23
N ARG A 13 -6.88 -8.30 -2.95
CA ARG A 13 -7.24 -9.72 -2.88
C ARG A 13 -7.21 -10.35 -4.28
N GLU A 14 -7.71 -9.64 -5.28
CA GLU A 14 -7.76 -10.10 -6.67
C GLU A 14 -6.36 -10.27 -7.28
N ARG A 15 -5.43 -9.36 -6.97
CA ARG A 15 -4.01 -9.45 -7.41
C ARG A 15 -3.16 -10.46 -6.63
N GLY A 16 -3.72 -11.17 -5.65
CA GLY A 16 -3.02 -12.20 -4.86
C GLY A 16 -2.13 -11.68 -3.72
N THR A 17 -2.28 -10.41 -3.31
CA THR A 17 -1.63 -9.87 -2.09
C THR A 17 -2.70 -9.31 -1.14
N PRO A 18 -3.53 -10.16 -0.51
CA PRO A 18 -4.60 -9.69 0.36
C PRO A 18 -4.04 -8.89 1.54
N ILE A 19 -4.63 -7.72 1.80
CA ILE A 19 -4.35 -6.96 3.03
C ILE A 19 -5.10 -7.65 4.16
N GLU A 20 -4.50 -8.66 4.80
CA GLU A 20 -5.16 -9.33 5.93
C GLU A 20 -5.15 -8.44 7.19
N ARG A 21 -4.05 -7.69 7.40
CA ARG A 21 -3.96 -6.67 8.45
C ARG A 21 -3.06 -5.52 8.03
N LEU A 22 -3.50 -4.31 8.34
CA LEU A 22 -2.67 -3.12 8.23
C LEU A 22 -1.67 -3.13 9.39
N PRO A 23 -0.35 -3.03 9.12
CA PRO A 23 0.63 -2.96 10.19
C PRO A 23 0.49 -1.64 10.95
N HIS A 24 0.92 -1.65 12.20
CA HIS A 24 1.01 -0.44 13.00
C HIS A 24 2.24 0.36 12.58
N LEU A 25 2.06 1.66 12.46
CA LEU A 25 3.10 2.63 12.14
C LEU A 25 3.42 3.41 13.41
N GLY A 26 4.43 2.93 14.14
CA GLY A 26 4.68 3.37 15.52
C GLY A 26 3.53 2.90 16.42
N PHE A 27 2.80 3.84 17.02
CA PHE A 27 1.71 3.57 17.96
C PHE A 27 0.32 3.57 17.35
N LYS A 28 0.20 3.80 16.03
CA LYS A 28 -1.09 3.96 15.37
C LYS A 28 -1.25 3.01 14.20
N GLN A 29 -2.48 2.53 13.99
CA GLN A 29 -2.80 1.70 12.83
C GLN A 29 -2.74 2.57 11.56
N ILE A 30 -2.07 2.06 10.53
CA ILE A 30 -2.03 2.75 9.23
C ILE A 30 -3.45 2.92 8.72
N ASN A 31 -3.82 4.15 8.38
CA ASN A 31 -5.07 4.44 7.68
C ASN A 31 -4.76 4.82 6.23
N LEU A 32 -5.05 3.91 5.30
CA LEU A 32 -4.78 4.10 3.86
C LEU A 32 -5.51 5.32 3.30
N TRP A 33 -6.72 5.60 3.78
CA TRP A 33 -7.50 6.74 3.31
C TRP A 33 -6.88 8.07 3.72
N ILE A 34 -6.52 8.22 5.00
CA ILE A 34 -5.84 9.42 5.49
C ILE A 34 -4.51 9.59 4.75
N MET A 35 -3.73 8.53 4.67
CA MET A 35 -2.44 8.53 4.00
C MET A 35 -2.53 8.95 2.53
N PHE A 36 -3.49 8.39 1.77
CA PHE A 36 -3.78 8.78 0.40
C PHE A 36 -4.21 10.25 0.32
N LYS A 37 -5.20 10.64 1.13
CA LYS A 37 -5.76 12.00 1.13
C LYS A 37 -4.69 13.04 1.46
N THR A 38 -3.85 12.80 2.45
CA THR A 38 -2.76 13.72 2.82
C THR A 38 -1.69 13.76 1.74
N THR A 39 -1.32 12.61 1.18
CA THR A 39 -0.35 12.56 0.07
C THR A 39 -0.85 13.33 -1.15
N GLN A 40 -2.12 13.18 -1.50
CA GLN A 40 -2.73 13.93 -2.60
C GLN A 40 -2.78 15.43 -2.34
N GLN A 41 -3.11 15.85 -1.11
CA GLN A 41 -3.06 17.27 -0.73
C GLN A 41 -1.65 17.87 -0.84
N LEU A 42 -0.61 17.07 -0.66
CA LEU A 42 0.79 17.48 -0.80
C LEU A 42 1.32 17.37 -2.25
N GLY A 43 0.46 17.09 -3.23
CA GLY A 43 0.85 16.98 -4.65
C GLY A 43 1.22 15.56 -5.09
N GLY A 44 0.78 14.54 -4.37
CA GLY A 44 0.95 13.13 -4.72
C GLY A 44 2.30 12.54 -4.30
N TYR A 45 2.49 11.25 -4.62
CA TYR A 45 3.71 10.52 -4.28
C TYR A 45 4.98 11.18 -4.87
N ASP A 46 4.89 11.68 -6.10
CA ASP A 46 5.98 12.35 -6.82
C ASP A 46 6.42 13.67 -6.16
N SER A 47 5.53 14.35 -5.44
CA SER A 47 5.89 15.55 -4.68
C SER A 47 6.40 15.18 -3.27
N VAL A 48 5.69 14.28 -2.58
CA VAL A 48 5.97 13.92 -1.18
C VAL A 48 7.33 13.23 -1.01
N THR A 49 7.72 12.39 -1.97
CA THR A 49 8.97 11.61 -1.89
C THR A 49 10.24 12.46 -1.98
N PRO A 50 10.45 13.27 -3.04
CA PRO A 50 11.64 14.11 -3.14
C PRO A 50 11.65 15.22 -2.08
N GLN A 51 10.48 15.75 -1.71
CA GLN A 51 10.38 16.80 -0.69
C GLN A 51 10.45 16.27 0.76
N ARG A 52 10.62 14.95 0.96
CA ARG A 52 10.69 14.29 2.28
C ARG A 52 9.49 14.61 3.18
N LEU A 53 8.32 14.83 2.58
CA LEU A 53 7.08 15.20 3.29
C LEU A 53 6.38 14.01 3.94
N TRP A 54 6.94 12.81 3.84
CA TRP A 54 6.43 11.62 4.53
C TRP A 54 6.32 11.80 6.05
N LYS A 55 7.14 12.67 6.65
CA LYS A 55 6.99 13.07 8.05
C LYS A 55 5.69 13.82 8.30
N VAL A 56 5.30 14.73 7.39
CA VAL A 56 4.04 15.48 7.46
C VAL A 56 2.84 14.55 7.28
N VAL A 57 2.94 13.58 6.35
CA VAL A 57 1.91 12.55 6.18
C VAL A 57 1.75 11.73 7.47
N TYR A 58 2.85 11.39 8.13
CA TYR A 58 2.83 10.68 9.40
C TYR A 58 2.26 11.53 10.56
N ASP A 59 2.60 12.81 10.60
CA ASP A 59 2.08 13.77 11.57
C ASP A 59 0.55 13.90 11.45
N GLU A 60 0.03 14.02 10.22
CA GLU A 60 -1.41 14.04 9.93
C GLU A 60 -2.13 12.73 10.25
N LEU A 61 -1.42 11.60 10.16
CA LEU A 61 -1.93 10.32 10.67
C LEU A 61 -2.07 10.34 12.21
N GLY A 62 -1.57 11.37 12.90
CA GLY A 62 -1.49 11.49 14.35
C GLY A 62 -0.31 10.72 14.93
N GLY A 63 0.79 10.67 14.17
CA GLY A 63 2.03 10.02 14.55
C GLY A 63 2.90 10.87 15.47
N ASP A 64 3.79 10.22 16.22
CA ASP A 64 4.71 10.93 17.10
C ASP A 64 5.89 11.53 16.31
N SER A 65 6.07 12.85 16.39
CA SER A 65 7.06 13.58 15.60
C SER A 65 8.53 13.18 15.85
N GLY A 66 8.80 12.38 16.89
CA GLY A 66 10.10 11.78 17.19
C GLY A 66 10.45 10.49 16.42
N SER A 67 9.51 9.88 15.71
CA SER A 67 9.77 8.62 14.99
C SER A 67 10.39 8.83 13.60
N THR A 68 11.73 8.84 13.52
CA THR A 68 12.49 8.96 12.27
C THR A 68 12.21 7.83 11.27
N SER A 69 11.97 6.60 11.76
CA SER A 69 11.68 5.42 10.93
C SER A 69 10.24 5.36 10.43
N ALA A 70 9.31 6.12 11.05
CA ALA A 70 7.91 6.12 10.66
C ALA A 70 7.74 6.63 9.23
N ALA A 71 8.37 7.73 8.84
CA ALA A 71 8.30 8.27 7.49
C ALA A 71 8.72 7.23 6.42
N THR A 72 9.80 6.48 6.67
CA THR A 72 10.27 5.42 5.76
C THR A 72 9.28 4.26 5.68
N CYS A 73 8.70 3.87 6.81
CA CYS A 73 7.65 2.86 6.83
C CYS A 73 6.40 3.34 6.08
N THR A 74 5.94 4.58 6.30
CA THR A 74 4.83 5.20 5.56
C THR A 74 5.07 5.05 4.06
N ARG A 75 6.20 5.53 3.56
CA ARG A 75 6.55 5.42 2.15
C ARG A 75 6.44 3.99 1.61
N ARG A 76 7.07 3.02 2.28
CA ARG A 76 7.05 1.61 1.84
C ARG A 76 5.64 1.03 1.79
N HIS A 77 4.80 1.38 2.75
CA HIS A 77 3.39 0.96 2.74
C HIS A 77 2.61 1.63 1.62
N TYR A 78 2.89 2.90 1.31
CA TYR A 78 2.26 3.60 0.20
C TYR A 78 2.56 2.91 -1.13
N GLU A 79 3.84 2.63 -1.38
CA GLU A 79 4.33 2.00 -2.61
C GLU A 79 3.75 0.60 -2.83
N ARG A 80 3.56 -0.17 -1.73
CA ARG A 80 3.00 -1.51 -1.80
C ARG A 80 1.48 -1.51 -1.86
N LEU A 81 0.85 -0.60 -1.11
CA LEU A 81 -0.58 -0.63 -0.87
C LEU A 81 -1.35 0.28 -1.81
N ILE A 82 -1.02 1.57 -1.79
CA ILE A 82 -1.78 2.64 -2.43
C ILE A 82 -1.34 2.84 -3.89
N LEU A 83 -0.04 2.87 -4.17
CA LEU A 83 0.51 3.13 -5.50
C LEU A 83 -0.10 2.26 -6.62
N PRO A 84 -0.22 0.92 -6.50
CA PRO A 84 -0.85 0.11 -7.55
C PRO A 84 -2.34 0.41 -7.72
N TYR A 85 -3.06 0.74 -6.65
CA TYR A 85 -4.48 1.13 -6.73
C TYR A 85 -4.65 2.54 -7.30
N GLU A 86 -3.75 3.46 -6.97
CA GLU A 86 -3.75 4.82 -7.51
C GLU A 86 -3.55 4.81 -9.02
N ARG A 87 -2.64 3.97 -9.54
CA ARG A 87 -2.47 3.78 -10.99
C ARG A 87 -3.71 3.23 -11.66
N TYR A 88 -4.36 2.24 -11.03
CA TYR A 88 -5.63 1.68 -11.51
C TYR A 88 -6.74 2.74 -11.53
N VAL A 89 -6.91 3.51 -10.46
CA VAL A 89 -7.94 4.57 -10.35
C VAL A 89 -7.66 5.75 -11.27
N ARG A 90 -6.39 6.10 -11.51
CA ARG A 90 -6.00 7.20 -12.41
C ARG A 90 -6.27 6.90 -13.88
N GLY A 91 -6.72 5.69 -14.22
CA GLY A 91 -7.05 5.29 -15.58
C GLY A 91 -5.82 5.01 -16.44
N GLU A 92 -4.65 4.84 -15.83
CA GLU A 92 -3.42 4.42 -16.52
C GLU A 92 -3.36 2.90 -16.78
N GLU A 93 -4.44 2.19 -16.45
CA GLU A 93 -4.61 0.77 -16.76
C GLU A 93 -5.68 0.58 -17.85
N ASP A 94 -5.38 1.03 -19.07
CA ASP A 94 -5.90 0.43 -20.31
C ASP A 94 -5.09 -0.83 -20.67
N ARG A 95 -4.79 -1.68 -19.68
CA ARG A 95 -4.23 -3.00 -19.97
C ARG A 95 -4.56 -3.95 -18.84
N PRO A 96 -5.30 -5.05 -19.09
CA PRO A 96 -5.54 -6.04 -18.06
C PRO A 96 -4.20 -6.49 -17.48
N PRO A 97 -4.05 -6.58 -16.14
CA PRO A 97 -2.86 -7.13 -15.55
C PRO A 97 -2.64 -8.54 -16.13
N PRO A 98 -1.42 -8.90 -16.57
CA PRO A 98 -1.18 -10.26 -17.02
C PRO A 98 -1.58 -11.21 -15.88
N PRO A 99 -2.29 -12.32 -16.19
CA PRO A 99 -2.75 -13.24 -15.15
C PRO A 99 -1.57 -13.67 -14.29
N PRO A 100 -1.75 -13.81 -12.97
CA PRO A 100 -0.69 -14.30 -12.10
C PRO A 100 -0.24 -15.65 -12.66
N ARG A 101 1.05 -15.73 -13.06
CA ARG A 101 1.64 -17.03 -13.40
C ARG A 101 1.38 -17.95 -12.21
N PRO A 102 0.83 -19.15 -12.42
CA PRO A 102 0.64 -20.09 -11.33
C PRO A 102 2.00 -20.28 -10.65
N ARG A 103 2.09 -19.97 -9.35
CA ARG A 103 3.24 -20.39 -8.53
C ARG A 103 3.28 -21.91 -8.67
N LYS A 104 4.24 -22.38 -9.46
CA LYS A 104 4.58 -23.79 -9.60
C LYS A 104 4.78 -24.29 -8.17
N ARG A 105 3.86 -25.15 -7.70
CA ARG A 105 4.00 -25.90 -6.45
C ARG A 105 5.40 -26.51 -6.49
N HIS A 106 6.24 -26.16 -5.51
CA HIS A 106 7.42 -26.99 -5.27
C HIS A 106 6.89 -28.33 -4.80
N GLY A 107 7.10 -29.35 -5.63
CA GLY A 107 6.74 -30.72 -5.34
C GLY A 107 7.54 -31.24 -4.16
N THR A 108 6.89 -32.03 -3.33
CA THR A 108 7.55 -33.13 -2.65
C THR A 108 6.54 -34.27 -2.58
N GLY A 109 6.23 -34.83 -3.76
CA GLY A 109 5.86 -36.23 -3.82
C GLY A 109 7.16 -37.00 -3.72
N LYS A 110 7.39 -37.69 -2.60
CA LYS A 110 8.35 -38.77 -2.54
C LYS A 110 7.53 -40.05 -2.59
N GLU A 111 7.71 -40.76 -3.68
CA GLU A 111 7.10 -42.04 -4.04
C GLU A 111 7.49 -43.12 -3.03
N GLY A 112 6.59 -44.08 -2.85
CA GLY A 112 6.87 -45.31 -2.13
C GLY A 112 7.68 -46.29 -2.98
N ASP A 113 8.52 -47.05 -2.29
CA ASP A 113 8.71 -48.49 -2.48
C ASP A 113 8.78 -49.07 -1.06
#